data_AF-A0A958TPJ3-F1
#
_entry.id   AF-A0A958TPJ3-F1
#
_cell.length_a   1.000
_cell.length_b   1.000
_cell.length_c   1.000
_cell.angle_alpha   90.00
_cell.angle_beta   90.00
_cell.angle_gamma   90.00
#
_symmetry.space_group_name_H-M   'P 1'
#
loop_
_entity.id
_entity.type
_entity.pdbx_description
1 polymer ?
#
loop_
_entity_poly.entity_id
_entity_poly.type
_entity_poly.pdbx_seq_one_letter_code
_entity_poly.pdbx_strand_id
1 'polypeptide(L)' 'MIAPQMKRAKQEKKFASELKPGDKIVTKSGMYGKVFSINEKDNSLVIETMSGKIKFDRGAISMESSKKLNTSSEV' A
#
# COMPACT_ATOMS: atom_id res chain seq x y z
N MET A 1 18.36 1.94 18.46
CA MET A 1 17.79 1.87 17.11
C MET A 1 18.59 2.77 16.17
N ILE A 2 18.99 2.26 15.02
CA ILE A 2 19.79 2.98 14.02
C ILE A 2 18.85 3.94 13.26
N ALA A 3 19.13 5.25 13.30
CA ALA A 3 18.27 6.32 12.79
C ALA A 3 17.62 6.08 11.39
N PRO A 4 18.31 5.56 10.36
CA PRO A 4 17.69 5.29 9.06
C PRO A 4 16.60 4.21 9.08
N GLN A 5 16.69 3.20 9.95
CA GLN A 5 15.65 2.17 10.07
C GLN A 5 14.37 2.73 10.70
N MET A 6 14.50 3.58 11.73
CA MET A 6 13.34 4.29 12.31
C MET A 6 12.66 5.21 11.29
N LYS A 7 13.44 5.91 10.47
CA LYS A 7 12.90 6.82 9.45
C LYS A 7 12.08 6.05 8.41
N ARG A 8 12.58 4.90 7.92
CA ARG A 8 11.87 4.04 6.96
C ARG A 8 10.58 3.48 7.55
N ALA A 9 10.62 2.98 8.78
CA ALA A 9 9.43 2.46 9.46
C ALA A 9 8.35 3.54 9.66
N LYS A 10 8.74 4.78 10.00
CA LYS A 10 7.81 5.91 10.12
C LYS A 10 7.19 6.28 8.77
N GLN A 11 7.97 6.25 7.69
CA GLN A 11 7.49 6.49 6.34
C GLN A 11 6.53 5.40 5.86
N GLU A 12 6.82 4.13 6.14
CA GLU A 12 5.91 3.02 5.80
C GLU A 12 4.58 3.14 6.52
N LYS A 13 4.60 3.43 7.83
CA LYS A 13 3.36 3.68 8.60
C LYS A 13 2.58 4.86 8.04
N LYS A 14 3.27 5.95 7.70
CA LYS A 14 2.62 7.14 7.13
C LYS A 14 1.99 6.83 5.77
N PHE A 15 2.73 6.15 4.89
CA PHE A 15 2.23 5.74 3.58
C PHE A 15 1.00 4.85 3.69
N ALA A 16 1.06 3.83 4.57
CA ALA A 16 -0.08 3.00 4.90
C ALA A 16 -1.28 3.86 5.30
N SER A 17 -1.13 4.78 6.24
CA SER A 17 -2.19 5.71 6.69
C SER A 17 -2.71 6.65 5.60
N GLU A 18 -1.88 7.05 4.63
CA GLU A 18 -2.25 7.97 3.55
C GLU A 18 -3.01 7.31 2.39
N LEU A 19 -3.03 5.98 2.31
CA LEU A 19 -3.80 5.24 1.30
C LEU A 19 -5.28 5.63 1.32
N LYS A 20 -5.86 5.76 0.13
CA LYS A 20 -7.27 6.08 -0.10
C LYS A 20 -7.90 5.10 -1.09
N PRO A 21 -9.22 4.89 -1.03
CA PRO A 21 -9.94 4.20 -2.09
C PRO A 21 -9.67 4.88 -3.44
N GLY A 22 -9.27 4.11 -4.43
CA GLY A 22 -8.85 4.63 -5.73
C GLY A 22 -7.36 4.47 -6.02
N ASP A 23 -6.51 4.41 -5.00
CA ASP A 23 -5.06 4.35 -5.18
C ASP A 23 -4.60 3.04 -5.82
N LYS A 24 -3.68 3.15 -6.78
CA LYS A 24 -2.97 2.00 -7.34
C LYS A 24 -1.83 1.63 -6.41
N ILE A 25 -1.81 0.38 -5.96
CA ILE A 25 -0.85 -0.13 -4.98
C ILE A 25 -0.21 -1.40 -5.47
N VAL A 26 0.96 -1.69 -4.88
CA VAL A 26 1.66 -2.95 -5.02
C VAL A 26 1.91 -3.53 -3.64
N THR A 27 1.56 -4.80 -3.42
CA THR A 27 1.88 -5.50 -2.17
C THR A 27 3.38 -5.81 -2.10
N LYS A 28 3.89 -6.10 -0.91
CA LYS A 28 5.28 -6.54 -0.70
C LYS A 28 5.63 -7.83 -1.46
N SER A 29 4.63 -8.65 -1.79
CA SER A 29 4.78 -9.85 -2.63
C SER A 29 4.70 -9.58 -4.13
N GLY A 30 4.51 -8.33 -4.56
CA GLY A 30 4.47 -7.95 -5.98
C GLY A 30 3.08 -8.03 -6.63
N MET A 31 2.00 -8.18 -5.85
CA MET A 31 0.64 -8.13 -6.40
C MET A 31 0.22 -6.70 -6.67
N TYR A 32 -0.31 -6.47 -7.86
CA TYR A 32 -0.85 -5.18 -8.30
C TYR A 32 -2.35 -5.16 -8.04
N GLY A 33 -2.83 -4.02 -7.54
CA GLY A 33 -4.25 -3.84 -7.32
C GLY A 33 -4.60 -2.37 -7.10
N LYS A 34 -5.89 -2.15 -6.91
CA LYS A 34 -6.46 -0.83 -6.60
C LYS A 34 -7.14 -0.89 -5.24
N VAL A 35 -6.94 0.09 -4.38
CA VAL A 35 -7.63 0.14 -3.09
C VAL A 35 -9.12 0.33 -3.32
N PHE A 36 -9.93 -0.61 -2.86
CA PHE A 36 -11.39 -0.55 -2.93
C PHE A 36 -11.99 0.03 -1.64
N SER A 37 -11.51 -0.43 -0.48
CA SER A 37 -11.99 0.03 0.82
C SER A 37 -10.92 -0.15 1.89
N ILE A 38 -10.99 0.62 2.97
CA ILE A 38 -10.04 0.58 4.07
C ILE A 38 -10.83 0.36 5.36
N ASN A 39 -10.41 -0.62 6.15
CA ASN A 39 -10.97 -0.89 7.47
C ASN A 39 -9.92 -0.56 8.54
N GLU A 40 -10.12 0.58 9.20
CA GLU A 40 -9.20 1.08 10.23
C GLU A 40 -9.24 0.25 11.52
N LYS A 41 -10.36 -0.43 11.82
CA LYS A 41 -10.51 -1.23 13.04
C LYS A 41 -9.63 -2.48 13.03
N ASP A 42 -9.55 -3.14 11.88
CA ASP A 42 -8.79 -4.38 11.69
C ASP A 42 -7.41 -4.16 11.05
N ASN A 43 -6.97 -2.89 10.89
CA ASN A 43 -5.75 -2.54 10.15
C ASN A 43 -5.66 -3.22 8.76
N SER A 44 -6.79 -3.41 8.09
CA SER A 44 -6.89 -4.13 6.82
C SER A 44 -7.48 -3.24 5.74
N LEU A 45 -7.27 -3.63 4.49
CA LEU A 45 -7.84 -2.96 3.33
C LEU A 45 -8.28 -4.01 2.32
N VAL A 46 -9.29 -3.66 1.54
CA VAL A 46 -9.75 -4.47 0.42
C VAL A 46 -9.13 -3.89 -0.84
N ILE A 47 -8.40 -4.71 -1.58
CA ILE A 47 -7.93 -4.38 -2.92
C ILE A 47 -8.80 -5.04 -3.97
N GLU A 48 -9.02 -4.33 -5.06
CA GLU A 48 -9.56 -4.87 -6.29
C GLU A 48 -8.42 -5.30 -7.19
N THR A 49 -8.49 -6.54 -7.63
CA THR A 49 -7.59 -7.19 -8.58
C THR A 49 -8.38 -7.59 -9.82
N MET A 50 -7.68 -8.03 -10.87
CA MET A 50 -8.33 -8.52 -12.10
C MET A 50 -9.30 -9.69 -11.87
N SER A 51 -9.09 -10.48 -10.82
CA SER A 51 -9.90 -11.66 -10.49
C SER A 51 -10.94 -11.40 -9.40
N GLY A 52 -10.99 -10.19 -8.82
CA GLY A 52 -11.96 -9.84 -7.78
C GLY A 52 -11.36 -9.08 -6.61
N LYS A 53 -12.11 -9.00 -5.52
CA LYS A 53 -11.77 -8.21 -4.32
C LYS A 53 -11.19 -9.10 -3.23
N ILE A 54 -10.01 -8.74 -2.73
CA ILE A 54 -9.28 -9.50 -1.72
C ILE A 54 -8.93 -8.58 -0.55
N LYS A 55 -9.09 -9.08 0.68
CA LYS A 55 -8.68 -8.37 1.89
C LYS A 55 -7.20 -8.63 2.17
N PHE A 56 -6.45 -7.56 2.39
CA PHE A 56 -5.04 -7.55 2.74
C PHE A 56 -4.79 -6.76 4.02
N ASP A 57 -3.71 -7.12 4.71
CA ASP A 57 -3.19 -6.30 5.81
C ASP A 57 -2.61 -4.99 5.26
N ARG A 58 -2.83 -3.90 5.98
CA ARG A 58 -2.37 -2.57 5.56
C ARG A 58 -0.84 -2.45 5.56
N GLY A 59 -0.17 -3.19 6.45
CA GLY A 59 1.28 -3.31 6.49
C GLY A 59 1.89 -4.17 5.37
N ALA A 60 1.06 -4.91 4.62
CA ALA A 60 1.50 -5.70 3.48
C ALA A 60 1.71 -4.86 2.21
N ILE A 61 1.37 -3.57 2.20
CA ILE A 61 1.55 -2.70 1.04
C ILE A 61 2.99 -2.17 0.98
N SER A 62 3.60 -2.26 -0.20
CA SER A 62 4.95 -1.75 -0.44
C SER A 62 4.89 -0.27 -0.82
N MET A 63 5.42 0.61 0.03
CA MET A 63 5.55 2.05 -0.28
C MET A 63 6.40 2.27 -1.54
N GLU A 64 7.52 1.56 -1.66
CA GLU A 64 8.49 1.77 -2.74
C GLU A 64 7.91 1.37 -4.10
N SER A 65 7.36 0.15 -4.16
CA SER A 65 6.75 -0.38 -5.39
C SER A 65 5.51 0.40 -5.79
N SER A 66 4.68 0.80 -4.81
CA SER A 66 3.49 1.62 -5.08
C SER A 66 3.86 3.02 -5.55
N LYS A 67 4.92 3.65 -5.00
CA LYS A 67 5.42 4.93 -5.52
C LYS A 67 5.95 4.81 -6.94
N LYS A 68 6.76 3.78 -7.23
CA LYS A 68 7.26 3.53 -8.59
C LYS A 68 6.14 3.35 -9.61
N LEU A 69 5.07 2.63 -9.25
CA LEU A 69 3.89 2.44 -10.10
C LEU A 69 3.21 3.78 -10.45
N ASN A 70 3.04 4.66 -9.47
CA ASN A 70 2.38 5.94 -9.68
C ASN A 70 3.28 6.95 -10.42
N THR A 71 4.60 6.93 -10.20
CA THR A 71 5.55 7.78 -10.94
C THR A 71 5.79 7.31 -12.38
N SER A 72 5.66 6.01 -12.67
CA SER A 72 5.86 5.48 -14.04
C SER A 72 4.66 5.69 -14.97
N SER A 73 3.59 6.33 -14.49
CA SER A 73 2.40 6.66 -15.30
C SER A 73 2.47 8.06 -15.93
N GLU A 74 3.57 8.80 -15.75
CA GLU A 74 3.78 10.18 -16.25
C GLU A 74 4.91 10.29 -17.30
N VAL A 75 5.27 9.20 -18.00
CA VAL A 75 6.18 9.24 -19.16
C VAL A 75 5.54 8.66 -20.41
#